data_AF-A0A852IKF2-F1
#
_entry.id   AF-A0A852IKF2-F1
#
_cell.length_a   1.000
_cell.length_b   1.000
_cell.length_c   1.000
_cell.angle_alpha   90.00
_cell.angle_beta   90.00
_cell.angle_gamma   90.00
#
_symmetry.space_group_name_H-M   'P 1'
#
loop_
_entity.id
_entity.type
_entity.pdbx_description
1 polymer ?
#
loop_
_entity_poly.entity_id
_entity_poly.type
_entity_poly.pdbx_seq_one_letter_code
_entity_poly.pdbx_strand_id
1 'polypeptide(L)'
;MLILTCSTQLLRLEGILRKSLPFTLPVYGAVMNINRGNPGEYEVVVDSWPEFGAVLARRRGEVAAGVGCGGAWVAHCDHGVCQGGHWGALCWGIGSAGAYWRQELGGVTVSSLSPLHVELLNKTWPYGGNARSRGYLADLLERFPHLCLQDAAGQPLCWALTDQFGAGTHGYTLPTHRRRGLMQAALTFAARRAQNRGFPTYG
;
A
#
# COMPACT_ATOMS: atom_id res chain seq x y z
N MET A 1 4.30 24.13 -11.23
CA MET A 1 3.65 23.00 -10.52
C MET A 1 2.15 23.16 -10.65
N LEU A 2 1.48 22.15 -11.22
CA LEU A 2 0.07 22.12 -11.54
C LEU A 2 -0.57 20.93 -10.81
N ILE A 3 -1.75 21.14 -10.20
CA ILE A 3 -2.52 20.06 -9.57
C ILE A 3 -3.47 19.48 -10.63
N LEU A 4 -3.36 18.18 -10.88
CA LEU A 4 -4.24 17.50 -11.82
C LEU A 4 -5.53 17.09 -11.11
N THR A 5 -6.64 17.72 -11.46
CA THR A 5 -7.99 17.41 -10.94
C THR A 5 -8.92 16.81 -12.00
N CYS A 6 -8.56 16.93 -13.28
CA CYS A 6 -9.35 16.41 -14.38
C CYS A 6 -9.20 14.88 -14.50
N SER A 7 -10.33 14.16 -14.53
CA SER A 7 -10.36 12.70 -14.66
C SER A 7 -9.65 12.19 -15.91
N THR A 8 -9.82 12.87 -17.05
CA THR A 8 -9.14 12.51 -18.31
C THR A 8 -7.61 12.66 -18.21
N GLN A 9 -7.14 13.69 -17.50
CA GLN A 9 -5.71 13.89 -17.27
C GLN A 9 -5.14 12.81 -16.35
N LEU A 10 -5.85 12.48 -15.26
CA LEU A 10 -5.44 11.44 -14.33
C LEU A 10 -5.45 10.04 -14.96
N LEU A 11 -6.41 9.73 -15.84
CA LEU A 11 -6.43 8.47 -16.60
C LEU A 11 -5.28 8.38 -17.60
N ARG A 12 -4.95 9.50 -18.27
CA ARG A 12 -3.79 9.56 -19.17
C ARG A 12 -2.48 9.39 -18.40
N LEU A 13 -2.38 10.01 -17.23
CA LEU A 13 -1.23 9.87 -16.34
C LEU A 13 -1.08 8.42 -15.86
N GLU A 14 -2.17 7.77 -15.41
CA GLU A 14 -2.18 6.34 -15.05
C GLU A 14 -1.61 5.49 -16.19
N GLY A 15 -2.05 5.75 -17.43
CA GLY A 15 -1.54 5.06 -18.63
C GLY A 15 -0.05 5.27 -18.93
N ILE A 16 0.47 6.48 -18.72
CA ILE A 16 1.90 6.79 -18.90
C ILE A 16 2.74 6.10 -17.82
N LEU A 17 2.34 6.27 -16.55
CA LEU A 17 3.05 5.67 -15.42
C LEU A 17 3.07 4.15 -15.51
N ARG A 18 1.99 3.52 -16.01
CA ARG A 18 1.92 2.07 -16.22
C ARG A 18 3.02 1.53 -17.14
N LYS A 19 3.44 2.31 -18.16
CA LYS A 19 4.49 1.89 -19.11
C LYS A 19 5.89 1.86 -18.47
N SER A 20 6.08 2.60 -17.38
CA SER A 20 7.34 2.73 -16.65
C SER A 20 7.39 1.91 -15.36
N LEU A 21 6.46 0.96 -15.19
CA LEU A 21 6.53 0.02 -14.08
C LEU A 21 7.76 -0.90 -14.25
N PRO A 22 8.45 -1.30 -13.17
CA PRO A 22 8.08 -1.11 -11.75
C PRO A 22 8.55 0.21 -11.13
N PHE A 23 9.30 1.06 -11.84
CA PHE A 23 9.92 2.26 -11.25
C PHE A 23 8.92 3.32 -10.75
N THR A 24 7.73 3.37 -11.35
CA THR A 24 6.64 4.30 -11.00
C THR A 24 5.68 3.75 -9.96
N LEU A 25 5.90 2.55 -9.44
CA LEU A 25 4.95 1.83 -8.59
C LEU A 25 4.26 2.68 -7.52
N PRO A 26 4.98 3.44 -6.67
CA PRO A 26 4.34 4.22 -5.62
C PRO A 26 3.41 5.31 -6.16
N VAL A 27 3.91 6.12 -7.11
CA VAL A 27 3.14 7.22 -7.69
C VAL A 27 1.96 6.69 -8.53
N TYR A 28 2.18 5.60 -9.27
CA TYR A 28 1.14 4.90 -10.02
C TYR A 28 0.02 4.41 -9.10
N GLY A 29 0.36 3.74 -8.00
CA GLY A 29 -0.62 3.24 -7.04
C GLY A 29 -1.41 4.35 -6.32
N ALA A 30 -0.77 5.49 -6.03
CA ALA A 30 -1.49 6.66 -5.54
C ALA A 30 -2.48 7.22 -6.57
N VAL A 31 -2.06 7.39 -7.82
CA VAL A 31 -2.93 7.83 -8.92
C VAL A 31 -4.11 6.85 -9.09
N MET A 32 -3.86 5.55 -8.99
CA MET A 32 -4.91 4.53 -9.04
C MET A 32 -5.93 4.68 -7.92
N ASN A 33 -5.49 4.92 -6.68
CA ASN A 33 -6.37 5.16 -5.53
C ASN A 33 -7.19 6.44 -5.71
N ILE A 34 -6.59 7.50 -6.26
CA ILE A 34 -7.27 8.75 -6.57
C ILE A 34 -8.37 8.52 -7.63
N ASN A 35 -8.04 7.84 -8.72
CA ASN A 35 -9.01 7.51 -9.79
C ASN A 35 -10.14 6.60 -9.32
N ARG A 36 -9.93 5.85 -8.23
CA ARG A 36 -10.89 4.90 -7.65
C ARG A 36 -11.63 5.45 -6.42
N GLY A 37 -11.78 6.77 -6.31
CA GLY A 37 -12.59 7.44 -5.27
C GLY A 37 -11.78 8.18 -4.21
N ASN A 38 -10.44 8.14 -4.28
CA ASN A 38 -9.53 8.94 -3.46
C ASN A 38 -9.78 8.87 -1.93
N PRO A 39 -9.72 7.68 -1.32
CA PRO A 39 -10.07 7.50 0.10
C PRO A 39 -9.18 8.28 1.07
N GLY A 40 -7.97 8.65 0.64
CA GLY A 40 -7.00 9.38 1.45
C GLY A 40 -6.89 10.88 1.15
N GLU A 41 -7.77 11.43 0.30
CA GLU A 41 -7.74 12.84 -0.11
C GLU A 41 -6.37 13.28 -0.66
N TYR A 42 -5.77 12.42 -1.47
CA TYR A 42 -4.51 12.70 -2.14
C TYR A 42 -4.71 13.58 -3.38
N GLU A 43 -3.69 14.32 -3.74
CA GLU A 43 -3.59 15.10 -4.97
C GLU A 43 -2.30 14.75 -5.71
N VAL A 44 -2.37 14.90 -7.02
CA VAL A 44 -1.22 14.69 -7.90
C VAL A 44 -0.78 16.05 -8.42
N VAL A 45 0.48 16.36 -8.20
CA VAL A 45 1.13 17.59 -8.64
C VAL A 45 2.17 17.25 -9.69
N VAL A 46 2.12 17.92 -10.83
CA VAL A 46 3.11 17.79 -11.91
C VAL A 46 3.83 19.11 -12.11
N ASP A 47 5.04 19.10 -12.67
CA ASP A 47 5.76 20.31 -13.04
C ASP A 47 5.09 21.04 -14.23
N SER A 48 4.78 20.29 -15.28
CA SER A 48 4.13 20.74 -16.53
C SER A 48 3.13 19.69 -17.06
N TRP A 49 2.31 20.04 -18.05
CA TRP A 49 1.36 19.12 -18.69
C TRP A 49 1.13 19.52 -20.15
N PRO A 50 1.02 18.60 -21.13
CA PRO A 50 0.95 17.13 -21.04
C PRO A 50 2.31 16.41 -20.95
N GLU A 51 3.40 17.12 -21.20
CA GLU A 51 4.77 16.64 -20.99
C GLU A 51 5.22 17.08 -19.60
N PHE A 52 5.63 16.13 -18.75
CA PHE A 52 6.03 16.38 -17.37
C PHE A 52 7.38 15.70 -17.07
N GLY A 53 8.23 16.42 -16.34
CA GLY A 53 9.52 15.95 -15.85
C GLY A 53 9.45 15.37 -14.44
N ALA A 54 8.41 15.71 -13.67
CA ALA A 54 8.22 15.18 -12.32
C ALA A 54 6.74 15.05 -11.96
N VAL A 55 6.41 13.96 -11.26
CA VAL A 55 5.06 13.69 -10.71
C VAL A 55 5.18 13.46 -9.22
N LEU A 56 4.43 14.23 -8.45
CA LEU A 56 4.35 14.15 -7.00
C LEU A 56 2.95 13.71 -6.57
N ALA A 57 2.85 12.63 -5.80
CA ALA A 57 1.63 12.27 -5.09
C ALA A 57 1.75 12.66 -3.61
N ARG A 58 0.82 13.48 -3.11
CA ARG A 58 0.81 13.96 -1.72
C ARG A 58 -0.61 14.10 -1.17
N ARG A 59 -0.77 14.18 0.16
CA ARG A 59 -2.07 14.49 0.76
C ARG A 59 -2.44 15.95 0.47
N ARG A 60 -3.71 16.22 0.16
CA ARG A 60 -4.21 17.58 -0.05
C ARG A 60 -3.91 18.45 1.17
N GLY A 61 -3.30 19.62 0.92
CA GLY A 61 -2.97 20.59 1.97
C GLY A 61 -1.66 20.34 2.73
N GLU A 62 -0.97 19.21 2.51
CA GLU A 62 0.36 18.99 3.08
C GLU A 62 1.45 19.58 2.17
N VAL A 63 2.23 20.53 2.70
CA VAL A 63 3.52 20.92 2.10
C VAL A 63 4.49 19.78 2.37
N ALA A 64 5.27 19.34 1.37
CA ALA A 64 6.15 18.17 1.45
C ALA A 64 7.17 18.30 2.61
N ALA A 65 6.75 17.90 3.80
CA ALA A 65 7.52 18.00 5.03
C ALA A 65 8.07 16.62 5.39
N GLY A 66 9.23 16.30 4.83
CA GLY A 66 10.13 15.28 5.35
C GLY A 66 9.69 13.82 5.20
N VAL A 67 10.68 12.95 5.27
CA VAL A 67 10.60 11.49 5.16
C VAL A 67 9.92 10.92 6.43
N GLY A 68 8.60 11.09 6.52
CA GLY A 68 7.76 10.48 7.54
C GLY A 68 6.97 9.30 6.98
N CYS A 69 6.38 8.49 7.87
CA CYS A 69 5.65 7.25 7.58
C CYS A 69 4.39 7.38 6.68
N GLY A 70 4.18 8.54 6.04
CA GLY A 70 3.13 8.82 5.06
C GLY A 70 3.56 9.86 4.01
N GLY A 71 4.86 9.99 3.75
CA GLY A 71 5.44 11.06 2.93
C GLY A 71 4.99 11.08 1.47
N ALA A 72 5.17 12.25 0.86
CA ALA A 72 4.91 12.49 -0.56
C ALA A 72 6.00 11.85 -1.45
N TRP A 73 5.63 11.28 -2.59
CA TRP A 73 6.59 10.63 -3.51
C TRP A 73 6.70 11.37 -4.82
N VAL A 74 7.95 11.62 -5.22
CA VAL A 74 8.29 12.20 -6.53
C VAL A 74 8.82 11.10 -7.43
N ALA A 75 8.18 10.90 -8.58
CA ALA A 75 8.76 10.19 -9.71
C ALA A 75 9.32 11.22 -10.69
N HIS A 76 10.57 11.07 -11.12
CA HIS A 76 11.15 11.89 -12.18
C HIS A 76 10.94 11.17 -13.50
N CYS A 77 10.50 11.88 -14.53
CA CYS A 77 10.16 11.36 -15.82
C CYS A 77 10.96 12.06 -16.92
N ASP A 78 11.46 11.31 -17.87
CA ASP A 78 12.14 11.82 -19.06
C ASP A 78 11.50 11.17 -20.28
N HIS A 79 10.92 12.00 -21.17
CA HIS A 79 10.23 11.56 -22.39
C HIS A 79 9.23 10.40 -22.18
N GLY A 80 8.50 10.40 -21.06
CA GLY A 80 7.49 9.38 -20.73
C GLY A 80 8.03 8.13 -20.04
N VAL A 81 9.32 8.07 -19.75
CA VAL A 81 9.96 7.03 -18.93
C VAL A 81 10.29 7.60 -17.56
N CYS A 82 9.74 7.03 -16.50
CA CYS A 82 9.95 7.54 -15.16
C CYS A 82 10.89 6.67 -14.34
N GLN A 83 11.84 7.30 -13.64
CA GLN A 83 12.79 6.70 -12.71
C GLN A 83 12.43 7.06 -11.26
N GLY A 84 12.53 6.08 -10.36
CA GLY A 84 12.34 6.25 -8.92
C GLY A 84 13.67 6.30 -8.17
N GLY A 85 13.76 7.10 -7.11
CA GLY A 85 14.90 7.09 -6.18
C GLY A 85 15.03 5.76 -5.42
N HIS A 86 16.24 5.47 -4.95
CA HIS A 86 16.67 4.19 -4.35
C HIS A 86 15.65 3.56 -3.38
N TRP A 87 15.31 2.31 -3.68
CA TRP A 87 14.47 1.43 -2.88
C TRP A 87 15.17 0.98 -1.60
N GLY A 88 14.59 1.32 -0.46
CA GLY A 88 14.96 0.82 0.87
C GLY A 88 13.71 0.46 1.67
N ALA A 89 12.79 -0.30 1.08
CA ALA A 89 11.67 -0.91 1.79
C ALA A 89 11.39 -2.26 1.14
N LEU A 90 11.42 -3.32 1.95
CA LEU A 90 11.30 -4.71 1.57
C LEU A 90 10.13 -4.93 0.58
N CYS A 91 10.45 -5.03 -0.71
CA CYS A 91 9.67 -5.79 -1.67
C CYS A 91 9.69 -7.24 -1.19
N TRP A 92 8.68 -7.61 -0.39
CA TRP A 92 8.50 -8.98 0.03
C TRP A 92 8.15 -9.81 -1.20
N GLY A 93 9.11 -10.63 -1.61
CA GLY A 93 8.95 -11.46 -2.78
C GLY A 93 7.85 -12.48 -2.58
N ILE A 94 6.92 -12.53 -3.53
CA ILE A 94 6.11 -13.73 -3.75
C ILE A 94 6.74 -14.39 -4.96
N GLY A 95 7.81 -15.16 -4.70
CA GLY A 95 8.25 -16.17 -5.64
C GLY A 95 7.05 -17.06 -5.98
N SER A 96 6.82 -17.24 -7.28
CA SER A 96 5.77 -18.07 -7.85
C SER A 96 5.91 -19.53 -7.39
N ALA A 97 5.41 -19.83 -6.20
CA ALA A 97 5.18 -21.19 -5.73
C ALA A 97 3.80 -21.63 -6.25
N GLY A 98 3.76 -21.95 -7.54
CA GLY A 98 2.72 -22.82 -8.07
C GLY A 98 2.74 -24.15 -7.32
N ALA A 99 1.56 -24.61 -6.90
CA ALA A 99 1.29 -25.98 -6.46
C ALA A 99 1.96 -26.46 -5.16
N TYR A 100 1.61 -25.87 -3.99
CA TYR A 100 1.60 -26.62 -2.73
C TYR A 100 0.66 -26.01 -1.68
N TRP A 101 -0.64 -25.93 -1.96
CA TRP A 101 -1.63 -25.43 -0.99
C TRP A 101 -2.67 -26.50 -0.70
N ARG A 102 -2.33 -27.41 0.20
CA ARG A 102 -3.32 -28.24 0.90
C ARG A 102 -2.85 -28.67 2.30
N GLN A 103 -2.09 -27.83 2.99
CA GLN A 103 -1.74 -28.06 4.39
C GLN A 103 -2.46 -27.03 5.27
N GLU A 104 -3.62 -27.45 5.77
CA GLU A 104 -4.28 -27.07 7.02
C GLU A 104 -3.93 -25.70 7.63
N LEU A 105 -4.58 -24.64 7.14
CA LEU A 105 -4.94 -23.49 7.97
C LEU A 105 -6.11 -23.85 8.91
N GLY A 106 -6.08 -25.04 9.51
CA GLY A 106 -7.13 -25.55 10.40
C GLY A 106 -7.38 -24.55 11.53
N GLY A 107 -8.63 -24.06 11.62
CA GLY A 107 -9.03 -23.09 12.64
C GLY A 107 -8.59 -21.65 12.40
N VAL A 108 -8.10 -21.30 11.21
CA VAL A 108 -7.76 -19.91 10.84
C VAL A 108 -8.77 -19.38 9.83
N THR A 109 -9.33 -18.21 10.11
CA THR A 109 -10.31 -17.53 9.25
C THR A 109 -9.73 -16.23 8.68
N VAL A 110 -10.09 -15.91 7.43
CA VAL A 110 -9.74 -14.62 6.82
C VAL A 110 -10.80 -13.61 7.21
N SER A 111 -10.36 -12.50 7.79
CA SER A 111 -11.25 -11.44 8.27
C SER A 111 -10.63 -10.05 8.08
N SER A 112 -11.25 -9.03 8.67
CA SER A 112 -10.83 -7.63 8.63
C SER A 112 -10.44 -7.15 10.02
N LEU A 113 -9.59 -6.11 10.08
CA LEU A 113 -9.19 -5.50 11.34
C LEU A 113 -10.20 -4.42 11.72
N SER A 114 -10.69 -4.48 12.96
CA SER A 114 -11.45 -3.37 13.57
C SER A 114 -10.52 -2.25 14.06
N PRO A 115 -10.99 -0.98 14.12
CA PRO A 115 -10.29 0.13 14.80
C PRO A 115 -9.86 -0.17 16.24
N LEU A 116 -10.51 -1.12 16.91
CA LEU A 116 -10.13 -1.59 18.25
C LEU A 116 -8.72 -2.21 18.28
N HIS A 117 -8.21 -2.69 17.14
CA HIS A 117 -6.89 -3.30 17.05
C HIS A 117 -5.76 -2.28 16.85
N VAL A 118 -6.06 -0.98 16.66
CA VAL A 118 -5.03 0.05 16.43
C VAL A 118 -3.95 0.03 17.51
N GLU A 119 -4.34 -0.18 18.78
CA GLU A 119 -3.37 -0.25 19.88
C GLU A 119 -2.44 -1.46 19.78
N LEU A 120 -2.97 -2.61 19.37
CA LEU A 120 -2.17 -3.81 19.12
C LEU A 120 -1.17 -3.56 18.00
N LEU A 121 -1.62 -2.97 16.90
CA LEU A 121 -0.76 -2.64 15.75
C LEU A 121 0.32 -1.64 16.15
N ASN A 122 -0.06 -0.60 16.90
CA ASN A 122 0.86 0.44 17.33
C ASN A 122 1.93 -0.10 18.28
N LYS A 123 1.57 -1.01 19.18
CA LYS A 123 2.50 -1.65 20.12
C LYS A 123 3.44 -2.66 19.45
N THR A 124 2.96 -3.36 18.43
CA THR A 124 3.73 -4.42 17.74
C THR A 124 4.66 -3.87 16.66
N TRP A 125 4.43 -2.63 16.22
CA TRP A 125 5.27 -1.97 15.24
C TRP A 125 6.54 -1.41 15.87
N PRO A 126 7.76 -1.76 15.38
CA PRO A 126 9.01 -1.24 15.94
C PRO A 126 9.14 0.29 15.92
N TYR A 127 8.49 0.96 14.97
CA TYR A 127 8.46 2.43 14.86
C TYR A 127 7.20 3.05 15.47
N GLY A 128 6.35 2.21 16.06
CA GLY A 128 5.11 2.61 16.71
C GLY A 128 5.30 3.07 18.14
N GLY A 129 4.21 3.03 18.91
CA GLY A 129 4.19 3.38 20.33
C GLY A 129 4.03 4.88 20.61
N ASN A 130 3.66 5.67 19.61
CA ASN A 130 3.41 7.12 19.77
C ASN A 130 2.05 7.53 19.16
N ALA A 131 1.57 8.73 19.49
CA ALA A 131 0.28 9.21 19.02
C ALA A 131 0.22 9.38 17.49
N ARG A 132 1.33 9.73 16.85
CA ARG A 132 1.42 9.90 15.39
C ARG A 132 1.27 8.56 14.66
N SER A 133 1.98 7.53 15.10
CA SER A 133 1.88 6.18 14.56
C SER A 133 0.49 5.58 14.80
N ARG A 134 -0.11 5.82 15.98
CA ARG A 134 -1.52 5.47 16.24
C ARG A 134 -2.47 6.10 15.24
N GLY A 135 -2.36 7.42 15.02
CA GLY A 135 -3.20 8.15 14.06
C GLY A 135 -3.04 7.63 12.64
N TYR A 136 -1.80 7.42 12.20
CA TYR A 136 -1.51 6.83 10.89
C TYR A 136 -2.13 5.44 10.71
N LEU A 137 -1.99 4.56 11.70
CA LEU A 137 -2.58 3.21 11.65
C LEU A 137 -4.12 3.25 11.65
N ALA A 138 -4.73 4.17 12.39
CA ALA A 138 -6.17 4.37 12.37
C ALA A 138 -6.65 4.83 10.97
N ASP A 139 -5.96 5.81 10.38
CA ASP A 139 -6.23 6.27 9.01
C ASP A 139 -6.12 5.13 8.00
N LEU A 140 -5.10 4.26 8.15
CA LEU A 140 -4.93 3.10 7.28
C LEU A 140 -6.11 2.12 7.36
N LEU A 141 -6.55 1.80 8.58
CA LEU A 141 -7.66 0.86 8.79
C LEU A 141 -9.00 1.41 8.30
N GLU A 142 -9.21 2.72 8.38
CA GLU A 142 -10.45 3.35 7.95
C GLU A 142 -10.53 3.48 6.42
N ARG A 143 -9.42 3.80 5.76
CA ARG A 143 -9.42 4.26 4.36
C ARG A 143 -8.95 3.22 3.36
N PHE A 144 -8.10 2.29 3.79
CA PHE A 144 -7.43 1.36 2.88
C PHE A 144 -7.80 -0.10 3.18
N PRO A 145 -7.78 -0.96 2.14
CA PRO A 145 -7.96 -2.39 2.34
C PRO A 145 -6.91 -2.95 3.28
N HIS A 146 -7.36 -3.84 4.13
CA HIS A 146 -6.51 -4.55 5.06
C HIS A 146 -7.03 -5.98 5.20
N LEU A 147 -6.15 -6.88 5.61
CA LEU A 147 -6.47 -8.28 5.79
C LEU A 147 -5.96 -8.76 7.14
N CYS A 148 -6.81 -9.53 7.82
CA CYS A 148 -6.47 -10.22 9.04
C CYS A 148 -6.67 -11.72 8.87
N LEU A 149 -5.83 -12.51 9.52
CA LEU A 149 -6.03 -13.92 9.80
C LEU A 149 -6.30 -14.05 11.29
N GLN A 150 -7.44 -14.63 11.65
CA GLN A 150 -7.88 -14.81 13.02
C GLN A 150 -8.00 -16.28 13.38
N ASP A 151 -7.89 -16.61 14.66
CA ASP A 151 -8.22 -17.94 15.17
C ASP A 151 -9.75 -18.15 15.28
N ALA A 152 -10.16 -19.34 15.73
CA ALA A 152 -11.56 -19.68 15.97
C ALA A 152 -12.24 -18.81 17.05
N ALA A 153 -11.47 -18.14 17.92
CA ALA A 153 -11.96 -17.21 18.93
C ALA A 153 -12.03 -15.76 18.42
N GLY A 154 -11.69 -15.51 17.16
CA GLY A 154 -11.67 -14.17 16.56
C GLY A 154 -10.45 -13.32 16.91
N GLN A 155 -9.41 -13.89 17.53
CA GLN A 155 -8.20 -13.16 17.88
C GLN A 155 -7.25 -13.02 16.67
N PRO A 156 -6.69 -11.82 16.42
CA PRO A 156 -5.80 -11.60 15.28
C PRO A 156 -4.46 -12.33 15.46
N LEU A 157 -4.14 -13.22 14.51
CA LEU A 157 -2.89 -14.00 14.48
C LEU A 157 -1.84 -13.34 13.59
N CYS A 158 -2.28 -12.85 12.43
CA CYS A 158 -1.45 -12.30 11.38
C CYS A 158 -2.25 -11.27 10.58
N TRP A 159 -1.61 -10.21 10.11
CA TRP A 159 -2.27 -9.20 9.27
C TRP A 159 -1.33 -8.60 8.25
N ALA A 160 -1.93 -8.00 7.22
CA ALA A 160 -1.26 -7.20 6.22
C ALA A 160 -2.13 -5.98 5.91
N LEU A 161 -1.55 -4.78 5.96
CA LEU A 161 -2.22 -3.55 5.58
C LEU A 161 -1.82 -3.15 4.16
N THR A 162 -2.58 -2.24 3.57
CA THR A 162 -2.14 -1.51 2.37
C THR A 162 -2.12 -0.02 2.64
N ASP A 163 -1.18 0.68 2.03
CA ASP A 163 -1.04 2.13 2.17
C ASP A 163 -1.69 2.91 1.01
N GLN A 164 -1.51 4.22 1.02
CA GLN A 164 -1.99 5.13 -0.02
C GLN A 164 -1.41 4.87 -1.41
N PHE A 165 -0.31 4.12 -1.52
CA PHE A 165 0.28 3.71 -2.79
C PHE A 165 -0.24 2.35 -3.25
N GLY A 166 -1.19 1.76 -2.54
CA GLY A 166 -1.63 0.39 -2.79
C GLY A 166 -0.54 -0.64 -2.53
N ALA A 167 0.53 -0.25 -1.81
CA ALA A 167 1.62 -1.13 -1.46
C ALA A 167 1.29 -1.86 -0.15
N GLY A 168 1.71 -3.13 -0.06
CA GLY A 168 1.62 -3.89 1.18
C GLY A 168 2.51 -3.26 2.25
N THR A 169 1.93 -2.94 3.40
CA THR A 169 2.64 -2.34 4.53
C THR A 169 2.21 -2.99 5.84
N HIS A 170 3.00 -2.81 6.90
CA HIS A 170 2.69 -3.31 8.25
C HIS A 170 2.27 -4.77 8.33
N GLY A 171 2.91 -5.64 7.54
CA GLY A 171 2.75 -7.08 7.66
C GLY A 171 3.33 -7.57 8.99
N TYR A 172 2.51 -8.17 9.86
CA TYR A 172 2.99 -8.76 11.10
C TYR A 172 2.31 -10.10 11.41
N THR A 173 3.08 -11.02 12.00
CA THR A 173 2.58 -12.27 12.59
C THR A 173 3.00 -12.32 14.05
N LEU A 174 2.04 -12.57 14.94
CA LEU A 174 2.30 -12.72 16.37
C LEU A 174 3.41 -13.76 16.61
N PRO A 175 4.37 -13.51 17.53
CA PRO A 175 5.51 -14.38 17.76
C PRO A 175 5.15 -15.85 17.96
N THR A 176 4.08 -16.12 18.71
CA THR A 176 3.52 -17.46 18.99
C THR A 176 2.99 -18.19 17.76
N HIS A 177 2.78 -17.48 16.65
CA HIS A 177 2.19 -18.00 15.42
C HIS A 177 3.14 -17.93 14.21
N ARG A 178 4.41 -17.57 14.43
CA ARG A 178 5.42 -17.51 13.37
C ARG A 178 5.80 -18.90 12.87
N ARG A 179 6.46 -18.96 11.71
CA ARG A 179 6.93 -20.19 11.05
C ARG A 179 5.81 -21.19 10.66
N ARG A 180 4.57 -20.72 10.60
CA ARG A 180 3.38 -21.49 10.18
C ARG A 180 2.87 -21.11 8.79
N GLY A 181 3.61 -20.31 8.02
CA GLY A 181 3.19 -19.84 6.69
C GLY A 181 2.07 -18.79 6.67
N LEU A 182 1.60 -18.32 7.83
CA LEU A 182 0.48 -17.36 7.92
C LEU A 182 0.73 -16.06 7.15
N MET A 183 1.93 -15.49 7.24
CA MET A 183 2.27 -14.27 6.49
C MET A 183 2.20 -14.50 4.98
N GLN A 184 2.72 -15.63 4.49
CA GLN A 184 2.66 -15.97 3.08
C GLN A 184 1.21 -16.11 2.59
N ALA A 185 0.35 -16.74 3.40
CA ALA A 185 -1.07 -16.84 3.11
C ALA A 185 -1.74 -15.45 3.10
N ALA A 186 -1.49 -14.63 4.12
CA ALA A 186 -2.04 -13.27 4.23
C ALA A 186 -1.66 -12.39 3.03
N LEU A 187 -0.38 -12.41 2.62
CA LEU A 187 0.11 -11.69 1.45
C LEU A 187 -0.50 -12.23 0.15
N THR A 188 -0.67 -13.55 0.03
CA THR A 188 -1.33 -14.15 -1.15
C THR A 188 -2.79 -13.71 -1.27
N PHE A 189 -3.53 -13.70 -0.16
CA PHE A 189 -4.92 -13.21 -0.16
C PHE A 189 -4.99 -11.71 -0.44
N ALA A 190 -4.09 -10.91 0.15
CA ALA A 190 -4.01 -9.48 -0.10
C ALA A 190 -3.67 -9.18 -1.57
N ALA A 191 -2.72 -9.91 -2.16
CA ALA A 191 -2.35 -9.81 -3.57
C ALA A 191 -3.53 -10.14 -4.49
N ARG A 192 -4.26 -11.23 -4.24
CA ARG A 192 -5.47 -11.57 -5.00
C ARG A 192 -6.54 -10.48 -4.91
N ARG A 193 -6.76 -9.91 -3.71
CA ARG A 193 -7.70 -8.81 -3.51
C ARG A 193 -7.27 -7.54 -4.24
N ALA A 194 -5.97 -7.25 -4.29
CA ALA A 194 -5.41 -6.13 -5.03
C ALA A 194 -5.57 -6.32 -6.56
N GLN A 195 -5.24 -7.50 -7.07
CA GLN A 195 -5.41 -7.86 -8.49
C GLN A 195 -6.87 -7.73 -8.95
N ASN A 196 -7.82 -8.20 -8.13
CA ASN A 196 -9.25 -8.06 -8.43
C ASN A 196 -9.72 -6.60 -8.48
N ARG A 197 -8.96 -5.66 -7.87
CA ARG A 197 -9.20 -4.21 -7.95
C ARG A 197 -8.37 -3.53 -9.06
N GLY A 198 -7.62 -4.32 -9.83
CA GLY A 198 -6.76 -3.88 -10.93
C GLY A 198 -5.37 -3.41 -10.53
N PHE A 199 -4.98 -3.54 -9.26
CA PHE A 199 -3.64 -3.17 -8.78
C PHE A 199 -2.62 -4.21 -9.23
N PRO A 200 -1.46 -3.78 -9.77
CA PRO A 200 -0.41 -4.70 -10.14
C PRO A 200 0.28 -5.20 -8.87
N THR A 201 0.57 -6.49 -8.83
CA THR A 201 1.31 -7.12 -7.72
C THR A 201 2.71 -7.48 -8.23
N TYR A 202 3.72 -6.94 -7.57
CA TYR A 202 5.13 -7.25 -7.83
C TYR A 202 5.68 -8.01 -6.63
N GLY A 203 6.53 -8.98 -6.91
CA GLY A 203 7.17 -9.86 -5.93
C GLY A 203 8.45 -10.45 -6.49
#